data_AF-A0A425I7C0-F1
#
_entry.id   AF-A0A425I7C0-F1
#
_cell.length_a   1.000
_cell.length_b   1.000
_cell.length_c   1.000
_cell.angle_alpha   90.00
_cell.angle_beta   90.00
_cell.angle_gamma   90.00
#
_symmetry.space_group_name_H-M   'P 1'
#
loop_
_entity.id
_entity.type
_entity.pdbx_description
1 polymer ?
#
loop_
_entity_poly.entity_id
_entity_poly.type
_entity_poly.pdbx_seq_one_letter_code
_entity_poly.pdbx_strand_id
1 'polypeptide(L)'
;MDDDAASPVLAVITRWLGFVSGALTVMLWCLVLPTTNASITVPRHFLDDVNRETWRMQLFSFSPDVFIDMWTPFVMGLASVLCHFESFDLSLITGNFARFFLWNFVMALFGNLGYAGGMGVVVGSVTLLTTLFSLVCIFVCDESAKLGIRFGKRSESMTF
;
A
#
# COMPACT_ATOMS: atom_id res chain seq x y z
N MET A 1 33.63 -3.03 12.40
CA MET A 1 34.25 -2.59 11.14
C MET A 1 33.55 -3.42 10.10
N ASP A 2 32.35 -2.99 9.72
CA ASP A 2 31.62 -3.58 8.61
C ASP A 2 31.39 -2.42 7.66
N ASP A 3 32.00 -2.56 6.49
CA ASP A 3 32.04 -1.55 5.45
C ASP A 3 30.62 -1.16 5.04
N ASP A 4 30.41 0.15 4.90
CA ASP A 4 29.28 0.75 4.17
C ASP A 4 29.37 0.35 2.69
N ALA A 5 29.17 -0.94 2.38
CA ALA A 5 29.00 -1.40 1.02
C ALA A 5 27.69 -0.78 0.50
N ALA A 6 27.81 0.17 -0.43
CA ALA A 6 26.66 0.81 -1.03
C ALA A 6 25.70 -0.26 -1.58
N SER A 7 24.42 -0.19 -1.18
CA SER A 7 23.39 -1.12 -1.67
C SER A 7 23.43 -1.18 -3.20
N PRO A 8 23.28 -2.37 -3.81
CA PRO A 8 23.18 -2.47 -5.26
C PRO A 8 22.11 -1.52 -5.81
N VAL A 9 22.39 -0.86 -6.94
CA VAL A 9 21.46 0.10 -7.57
C VAL A 9 20.06 -0.52 -7.77
N LEU A 10 20.02 -1.81 -8.12
CA LEU A 10 18.77 -2.57 -8.26
C LEU A 10 17.95 -2.59 -6.97
N ALA A 11 18.58 -2.79 -5.81
CA ALA A 11 17.90 -2.80 -4.53
C ALA A 11 17.28 -1.43 -4.21
N VAL A 12 18.01 -0.35 -4.46
CA VAL A 12 17.51 1.03 -4.28
C VAL A 12 16.31 1.30 -5.19
N ILE A 13 16.39 0.92 -6.46
CA ILE A 13 15.27 1.04 -7.41
C ILE A 13 14.07 0.25 -6.93
N THR A 14 14.28 -1.00 -6.49
CA THR A 14 13.21 -1.89 -6.03
C THR A 14 12.48 -1.33 -4.81
N ARG A 15 13.22 -0.76 -3.86
CA ARG A 15 12.67 -0.08 -2.67
C ARG A 15 11.76 1.09 -3.07
N TRP A 16 12.20 1.94 -4.01
CA TRP A 16 11.39 3.05 -4.52
C TRP A 16 10.17 2.59 -5.31
N LEU A 17 10.33 1.54 -6.13
CA LEU A 17 9.22 0.97 -6.88
C LEU A 17 8.13 0.44 -5.95
N GLY A 18 8.47 -0.23 -4.84
CA GLY A 18 7.45 -0.69 -3.89
C GLY A 18 6.77 0.45 -3.13
N PHE A 19 7.49 1.52 -2.81
CA PHE A 19 6.86 2.74 -2.26
C PHE A 19 5.86 3.35 -3.25
N VAL A 20 6.27 3.49 -4.53
CA VAL A 20 5.42 4.01 -5.60
C VAL A 20 4.22 3.08 -5.86
N SER A 21 4.44 1.76 -5.89
CA SER A 21 3.37 0.76 -5.99
C SER A 21 2.34 0.95 -4.87
N GLY A 22 2.78 1.09 -3.62
CA GLY A 22 1.90 1.36 -2.49
C GLY A 22 1.08 2.64 -2.67
N ALA A 23 1.72 3.73 -3.07
CA ALA A 23 1.05 5.01 -3.31
C ALA A 23 0.03 4.94 -4.46
N LEU A 24 0.37 4.24 -5.55
CA LEU A 24 -0.53 4.00 -6.68
C LEU A 24 -1.72 3.12 -6.27
N THR A 25 -1.52 2.13 -5.40
CA THR A 25 -2.60 1.30 -4.86
C THR A 25 -3.55 2.11 -3.97
N VAL A 26 -3.04 3.04 -3.15
CA VAL A 26 -3.91 3.98 -2.41
C VAL A 26 -4.67 4.90 -3.37
N MET A 27 -4.01 5.40 -4.42
CA MET A 27 -4.67 6.21 -5.44
C MET A 27 -5.75 5.41 -6.19
N LEU A 28 -5.49 4.14 -6.50
CA LEU A 28 -6.45 3.22 -7.10
C LEU A 28 -7.70 3.09 -6.23
N TRP A 29 -7.54 2.94 -4.91
CA TRP A 29 -8.67 2.96 -3.98
C TRP A 29 -9.49 4.26 -4.06
N CYS A 30 -8.82 5.41 -4.13
CA CYS A 30 -9.50 6.70 -4.32
C CYS A 30 -10.28 6.79 -5.64
N LEU A 31 -9.93 5.99 -6.66
CA LEU A 31 -10.67 5.88 -7.93
C LEU A 31 -11.81 4.86 -7.85
N VAL A 32 -11.72 3.85 -6.98
CA VAL A 32 -12.80 2.90 -6.71
C VAL A 32 -13.89 3.54 -5.84
N LEU A 33 -13.53 4.37 -4.86
CA LEU A 33 -14.49 4.95 -3.92
C LEU A 33 -15.68 5.67 -4.60
N PRO A 34 -15.49 6.50 -5.65
CA PRO A 34 -16.60 7.17 -6.34
C PRO A 34 -17.45 6.24 -7.21
N THR A 35 -16.98 5.04 -7.55
CA THR A 35 -17.80 4.06 -8.30
C THR A 35 -18.78 3.34 -7.40
N THR A 36 -18.58 3.41 -6.07
CA THR A 36 -19.60 3.01 -5.10
C THR A 36 -20.72 4.05 -5.12
N ASN A 37 -21.97 3.61 -5.20
CA ASN A 37 -23.13 4.51 -5.13
C ASN A 37 -23.42 4.95 -3.68
N ALA A 38 -22.34 5.23 -2.93
CA ALA A 38 -22.42 5.45 -1.51
C ALA A 38 -23.05 6.81 -1.21
N SER A 39 -24.11 6.83 -0.41
CA SER A 39 -24.78 8.06 -0.01
C SER A 39 -25.41 7.94 1.39
N ILE A 40 -25.38 9.05 2.13
CA ILE A 40 -26.06 9.20 3.41
C ILE A 40 -27.30 10.06 3.20
N THR A 41 -28.45 9.53 3.61
CA THR A 41 -29.72 10.24 3.64
C THR A 41 -30.20 10.39 5.08
N VAL A 42 -30.74 11.56 5.41
CA VAL A 42 -31.38 11.81 6.71
C VAL A 42 -32.82 11.29 6.66
N PRO A 43 -33.21 10.34 7.52
CA PRO A 43 -34.56 9.78 7.49
C PRO A 43 -35.60 10.79 7.98
N ARG A 44 -36.85 10.63 7.53
CA ARG A 44 -37.98 11.42 8.04
C ARG A 44 -38.43 10.97 9.43
N HIS A 45 -38.30 9.67 9.73
CA HIS A 45 -38.55 9.11 11.05
C HIS A 45 -37.24 8.63 11.69
N PHE A 46 -37.09 8.88 12.99
CA PHE A 46 -35.82 8.62 13.70
C PHE A 46 -35.39 7.15 13.72
N LEU A 47 -36.33 6.22 13.52
CA LEU A 47 -36.07 4.78 13.56
C LEU A 47 -35.87 4.15 12.17
N ASP A 48 -36.00 4.93 11.09
CA ASP A 48 -35.87 4.37 9.74
C ASP A 48 -34.39 4.19 9.37
N ASP A 49 -34.02 2.94 9.07
CA ASP A 49 -32.67 2.57 8.61
C ASP A 49 -32.52 2.77 7.09
N VAL A 50 -32.65 4.02 6.65
CA VAL A 50 -32.57 4.39 5.23
C VAL A 50 -31.17 4.26 4.62
N ASN A 51 -30.13 4.16 5.47
CA ASN A 51 -28.73 4.14 5.06
C ASN A 51 -28.15 2.72 4.95
N ARG A 52 -28.97 1.68 5.16
CA ARG A 52 -28.52 0.29 5.04
C ARG A 52 -27.94 0.00 3.66
N GLU A 53 -28.69 0.23 2.60
CA GLU A 53 -28.32 -0.19 1.24
C GLU A 53 -27.30 0.76 0.59
N THR A 54 -27.36 2.05 0.92
CA THR A 54 -26.52 3.09 0.27
C THR A 54 -25.28 3.45 1.05
N TRP A 55 -25.16 3.13 2.34
CA TRP A 55 -23.98 3.46 3.13
C TRP A 55 -23.34 2.22 3.73
N ARG A 56 -24.10 1.45 4.53
CA ARG A 56 -23.57 0.29 5.25
C ARG A 56 -23.15 -0.81 4.29
N MET A 57 -24.04 -1.25 3.41
CA MET A 57 -23.78 -2.36 2.48
C MET A 57 -22.85 -1.99 1.32
N GLN A 58 -22.50 -0.71 1.14
CA GLN A 58 -21.54 -0.27 0.12
C GLN A 58 -20.13 -0.06 0.67
N LEU A 59 -19.98 0.44 1.90
CA LEU A 59 -18.68 0.86 2.44
C LEU A 59 -18.38 0.36 3.86
N PHE A 60 -19.39 0.34 4.73
CA PHE A 60 -19.22 0.21 6.19
C PHE A 60 -20.08 -0.92 6.78
N SER A 61 -19.91 -2.13 6.24
CA SER A 61 -20.50 -3.36 6.78
C SER A 61 -19.38 -4.36 7.02
N PHE A 62 -19.33 -4.98 8.20
CA PHE A 62 -18.37 -6.06 8.50
C PHE A 62 -18.68 -7.38 7.77
N SER A 63 -19.62 -7.37 6.82
CA SER A 63 -19.70 -8.43 5.83
C SER A 63 -18.37 -8.50 5.06
N PRO A 64 -17.69 -9.66 5.01
CA PRO A 64 -16.42 -9.80 4.30
C PRO A 64 -16.49 -9.29 2.87
N ASP A 65 -17.56 -9.61 2.15
CA ASP A 65 -17.78 -9.21 0.75
C ASP A 65 -17.92 -7.70 0.55
N VAL A 66 -18.19 -6.93 1.62
CA VAL A 66 -18.26 -5.47 1.57
C VAL A 66 -16.96 -4.87 2.09
N PHE A 67 -16.56 -5.21 3.31
CA PHE A 67 -15.40 -4.57 3.94
C PHE A 67 -14.08 -4.97 3.29
N ILE A 68 -13.86 -6.28 3.11
CA ILE A 68 -12.58 -6.76 2.57
C ILE A 68 -12.46 -6.30 1.13
N ASP A 69 -13.50 -6.47 0.31
CA ASP A 69 -13.44 -6.03 -1.09
C ASP A 69 -13.14 -4.54 -1.19
N MET A 70 -13.88 -3.69 -0.47
CA MET A 70 -13.74 -2.25 -0.59
C MET A 70 -12.45 -1.68 -0.01
N TRP A 71 -11.93 -2.23 1.09
CA TRP A 71 -10.82 -1.65 1.84
C TRP A 71 -9.47 -2.32 1.59
N THR A 72 -9.44 -3.49 0.93
CA THR A 72 -8.17 -4.20 0.66
C THR A 72 -7.15 -3.32 -0.07
N PRO A 73 -7.48 -2.63 -1.18
CA PRO A 73 -6.53 -1.75 -1.86
C PRO A 73 -5.98 -0.67 -0.92
N PHE A 74 -6.84 -0.01 -0.14
CA PHE A 74 -6.40 1.01 0.81
C PHE A 74 -5.43 0.47 1.85
N VAL A 75 -5.80 -0.62 2.54
CA VAL A 75 -4.99 -1.18 3.63
C VAL A 75 -3.65 -1.68 3.10
N MET A 76 -3.64 -2.39 1.98
CA MET A 76 -2.41 -2.91 1.38
C MET A 76 -1.53 -1.78 0.86
N GLY A 77 -2.09 -0.81 0.14
CA GLY A 77 -1.35 0.34 -0.36
C GLY A 77 -0.77 1.19 0.76
N LEU A 78 -1.56 1.46 1.81
CA LEU A 78 -1.12 2.22 2.97
C LEU A 78 -0.01 1.50 3.74
N ALA A 79 -0.14 0.20 3.99
CA ALA A 79 0.90 -0.59 4.65
C ALA A 79 2.20 -0.61 3.81
N SER A 80 2.10 -0.73 2.48
CA SER A 80 3.24 -0.60 1.55
C SER A 80 3.92 0.76 1.62
N VAL A 81 3.17 1.85 1.82
CA VAL A 81 3.75 3.19 1.96
C VAL A 81 4.40 3.33 3.35
N LEU A 82 3.68 2.98 4.41
CA LEU A 82 4.12 3.18 5.79
C LEU A 82 5.37 2.35 6.12
N CYS A 83 5.52 1.14 5.58
CA CYS A 83 6.67 0.27 5.87
C CYS A 83 8.02 0.86 5.47
N HIS A 84 8.04 1.89 4.61
CA HIS A 84 9.24 2.60 4.19
C HIS A 84 9.68 3.74 5.13
N PHE A 85 8.80 4.21 6.03
CA PHE A 85 9.12 5.26 6.99
C PHE A 85 9.82 4.70 8.23
N GLU A 86 10.79 5.42 8.78
CA GLU A 86 11.50 4.97 9.99
C GLU A 86 10.57 4.80 11.19
N SER A 87 9.57 5.67 11.33
CA SER A 87 8.61 5.66 12.44
C SER A 87 7.71 4.43 12.47
N PHE A 88 7.61 3.67 11.38
CA PHE A 88 6.78 2.48 11.27
C PHE A 88 7.66 1.25 11.03
N ASP A 89 7.69 0.33 11.99
CA ASP A 89 8.38 -0.94 11.84
C ASP A 89 7.41 -2.03 11.37
N LEU A 90 7.39 -2.26 10.05
CA LEU A 90 6.67 -3.34 9.41
C LEU A 90 7.66 -4.33 8.81
N SER A 91 8.55 -4.88 9.65
CA SER A 91 9.55 -5.89 9.27
C SER A 91 8.96 -7.16 8.65
N LEU A 92 7.66 -7.42 8.83
CA LEU A 92 6.91 -8.46 8.10
C LEU A 92 6.87 -8.22 6.58
N ILE A 93 6.98 -6.96 6.14
CA ILE A 93 6.96 -6.56 4.73
C ILE A 93 8.38 -6.26 4.24
N THR A 94 9.12 -5.40 4.94
CA THR A 94 10.41 -4.86 4.48
C THR A 94 11.63 -5.46 5.16
N GLY A 95 11.46 -6.49 6.00
CA GLY A 95 12.57 -7.11 6.72
C GLY A 95 13.65 -7.70 5.80
N ASN A 96 13.24 -8.23 4.64
CA ASN A 96 14.13 -8.66 3.56
C ASN A 96 13.37 -8.67 2.23
N PHE A 97 14.08 -8.89 1.12
CA PHE A 97 13.48 -8.91 -0.22
C PHE A 97 12.53 -10.10 -0.47
N ALA A 98 12.64 -11.21 0.28
CA ALA A 98 11.71 -12.34 0.14
C ALA A 98 10.32 -12.01 0.67
N ARG A 99 10.27 -11.36 1.83
CA ARG A 99 9.02 -10.81 2.41
C ARG A 99 8.44 -9.73 1.51
N PHE A 100 9.30 -8.87 0.98
CA PHE A 100 8.88 -7.80 0.09
C PHE A 100 8.32 -8.31 -1.24
N PHE A 101 8.94 -9.36 -1.81
CA PHE A 101 8.43 -10.09 -2.96
C PHE A 101 7.02 -10.63 -2.69
N LEU A 102 6.84 -11.38 -1.60
CA LEU A 102 5.56 -12.00 -1.27
C LEU A 102 4.47 -10.94 -1.07
N TRP A 103 4.80 -9.87 -0.36
CA TRP A 103 3.89 -8.77 -0.11
C TRP A 103 3.45 -8.08 -1.40
N ASN A 104 4.40 -7.69 -2.27
CA ASN A 104 4.07 -7.03 -3.54
C ASN A 104 3.33 -7.98 -4.50
N PHE A 105 3.63 -9.28 -4.49
CA PHE A 105 2.90 -10.27 -5.27
C PHE A 105 1.44 -10.36 -4.84
N VAL A 106 1.21 -10.47 -3.52
CA VAL A 106 -0.14 -10.48 -2.94
C VAL A 106 -0.87 -9.17 -3.22
N MET A 107 -0.20 -8.01 -3.10
CA MET A 107 -0.80 -6.71 -3.42
C MET A 107 -1.16 -6.59 -4.90
N ALA A 108 -0.34 -7.09 -5.81
CA ALA A 108 -0.66 -7.09 -7.23
C ALA A 108 -1.94 -7.89 -7.53
N LEU A 109 -2.07 -9.10 -6.97
CA LEU A 109 -3.20 -9.98 -7.22
C LEU A 109 -4.48 -9.52 -6.51
N PHE A 110 -4.37 -9.19 -5.23
CA PHE A 110 -5.52 -8.97 -4.35
C PHE A 110 -5.80 -7.51 -4.01
N GLY A 111 -4.86 -6.60 -4.27
CA GLY A 111 -5.04 -5.16 -4.02
C GLY A 111 -5.15 -4.33 -5.30
N ASN A 112 -4.82 -4.88 -6.47
CA ASN A 112 -4.72 -4.11 -7.71
C ASN A 112 -5.51 -4.68 -8.89
N LEU A 113 -5.16 -5.87 -9.41
CA LEU A 113 -5.66 -6.35 -10.72
C LEU A 113 -7.19 -6.44 -10.82
N GLY A 114 -7.89 -6.71 -9.72
CA GLY A 114 -9.34 -6.81 -9.68
C GLY A 114 -10.09 -5.47 -9.59
N TYR A 115 -9.39 -4.34 -9.41
CA TYR A 115 -10.00 -3.07 -9.01
C TYR A 115 -10.03 -2.03 -10.14
N ALA A 116 -11.10 -1.23 -10.21
CA ALA A 116 -11.27 -0.12 -11.17
C ALA A 116 -10.96 -0.46 -12.65
N GLY A 117 -11.22 -1.71 -13.07
CA GLY A 117 -11.04 -2.17 -14.45
C GLY A 117 -9.60 -1.99 -14.96
N GLY A 118 -9.43 -1.25 -16.07
CA GLY A 118 -8.13 -1.06 -16.71
C GLY A 118 -7.08 -0.37 -15.82
N MET A 119 -7.49 0.49 -14.89
CA MET A 119 -6.56 1.16 -13.98
C MET A 119 -5.92 0.17 -13.00
N GLY A 120 -6.68 -0.81 -12.49
CA GLY A 120 -6.13 -1.88 -11.66
C GLY A 120 -5.12 -2.75 -12.40
N VAL A 121 -5.33 -2.98 -13.71
CA VAL A 121 -4.37 -3.70 -14.55
C VAL A 121 -3.06 -2.92 -14.67
N VAL A 122 -3.11 -1.60 -14.90
CA VAL A 122 -1.91 -0.75 -14.97
C VAL A 122 -1.15 -0.73 -13.64
N VAL A 123 -1.84 -0.45 -12.52
CA VAL A 123 -1.21 -0.41 -11.18
C VAL A 123 -0.69 -1.79 -10.77
N GLY A 124 -1.44 -2.85 -11.08
CA GLY A 124 -1.03 -4.23 -10.87
C GLY A 124 0.22 -4.59 -11.65
N SER A 125 0.35 -4.13 -12.90
CA SER A 125 1.53 -4.38 -13.75
C SER A 125 2.79 -3.71 -13.18
N VAL A 126 2.68 -2.47 -12.71
CA VAL A 126 3.78 -1.78 -12.01
C VAL A 126 4.18 -2.55 -10.75
N THR A 127 3.20 -3.02 -9.98
CA THR A 127 3.45 -3.80 -8.76
C THR A 127 4.08 -5.17 -9.06
N LEU A 128 3.71 -5.83 -10.16
CA LEU A 128 4.35 -7.06 -10.62
C LEU A 128 5.80 -6.84 -11.06
N LEU A 129 6.13 -5.67 -11.62
CA LEU A 129 7.52 -5.30 -11.91
C LEU A 129 8.34 -5.16 -10.62
N THR A 130 7.77 -4.52 -9.58
CA THR A 130 8.37 -4.48 -8.24
C THR A 130 8.59 -5.88 -7.68
N THR A 131 7.60 -6.77 -7.83
CA THR A 131 7.70 -8.18 -7.45
C THR A 131 8.85 -8.87 -8.17
N LEU A 132 8.96 -8.72 -9.49
CA LEU A 132 10.03 -9.32 -10.26
C LEU A 132 11.42 -8.84 -9.80
N PHE A 133 11.61 -7.54 -9.59
CA PHE A 133 12.89 -7.03 -9.10
C PHE A 133 13.19 -7.48 -7.68
N SER A 134 12.17 -7.57 -6.82
CA SER A 134 12.31 -8.13 -5.47
C SER A 134 12.80 -9.57 -5.52
N LEU A 135 12.26 -10.39 -6.44
CA LEU A 135 12.71 -11.77 -6.66
C LEU A 135 14.18 -11.84 -7.06
N VAL A 136 14.62 -10.95 -7.96
CA VAL A 136 16.05 -10.87 -8.34
C VAL A 136 16.89 -10.46 -7.13
N CYS A 137 16.45 -9.48 -6.34
CA CYS A 137 17.14 -9.03 -5.14
C CYS A 137 17.29 -10.11 -4.07
N ILE A 138 16.40 -11.11 -3.97
CA ILE A 138 16.57 -12.25 -3.04
C ILE A 138 17.90 -12.98 -3.26
N PHE A 139 18.34 -13.10 -4.52
CA PHE A 139 19.57 -13.83 -4.85
C PHE A 139 20.82 -12.95 -4.89
N VAL A 140 20.63 -11.63 -4.94
CA VAL A 140 21.73 -10.66 -5.16
C VAL A 140 22.03 -9.84 -3.91
N CYS A 141 21.06 -9.69 -3.00
CA CYS A 141 21.12 -8.79 -1.86
C CYS A 141 20.59 -9.49 -0.59
N ASP A 142 21.34 -9.44 0.50
CA ASP A 142 20.87 -9.88 1.83
C ASP A 142 20.68 -8.65 2.75
N GLU A 143 19.75 -7.78 2.38
CA GLU A 143 19.48 -6.53 3.08
C GLU A 143 17.98 -6.25 3.21
N SER A 144 17.64 -5.26 4.04
CA SER A 144 16.25 -4.81 4.21
C SER A 144 15.73 -4.10 2.96
N ALA A 145 14.46 -4.33 2.63
CA ALA A 145 13.74 -3.64 1.56
C ALA A 145 13.15 -2.28 2.00
N LYS A 146 13.53 -1.77 3.18
CA LYS A 146 13.06 -0.49 3.71
C LYS A 146 13.82 0.69 3.08
N LEU A 147 13.15 1.83 2.87
CA LEU A 147 13.80 3.07 2.39
C LEU A 147 14.38 3.90 3.54
N GLY A 148 13.76 3.87 4.72
CA GLY A 148 14.22 4.65 5.87
C GLY A 148 13.85 6.14 5.75
N ILE A 149 12.65 6.45 5.26
CA ILE A 149 12.20 7.84 5.11
C ILE A 149 11.98 8.45 6.50
N ARG A 150 12.67 9.56 6.80
CA ARG A 150 12.54 10.32 8.05
C ARG A 150 11.60 11.51 7.87
N PHE A 151 10.66 11.67 8.80
CA PHE A 151 9.96 12.95 8.97
C PHE A 151 10.88 13.93 9.70
N GLY A 152 11.07 15.12 9.12
CA GLY A 152 12.10 16.05 9.56
C GLY A 152 11.91 16.59 10.99
N LYS A 153 13.04 16.74 11.68
CA LYS A 153 13.46 18.03 12.25
C LYS A 153 14.96 18.18 12.06
N ARG A 154 15.38 18.94 11.03
CA ARG A 154 16.70 19.58 11.03
C ARG A 154 16.51 20.98 11.62
N SER A 155 16.37 21.05 12.94
CA SER A 155 16.57 22.33 13.64
C SER A 155 18.06 22.38 13.95
N GLU A 156 18.82 23.03 13.07
CA GLU A 156 20.20 23.37 13.38
C GLU A 156 20.20 24.24 14.64
N SER A 157 20.78 23.75 15.72
CA SER A 157 21.18 24.57 16.84
C SER A 157 22.26 25.52 16.32
N MET A 158 21.88 26.74 15.95
CA MET A 158 22.81 27.86 15.89
C MET A 158 23.26 28.12 17.33
N THR A 159 24.40 27.53 17.70
CA THR A 159 25.22 28.01 18.80
C THR A 159 25.73 29.39 18.42
N PHE A 160 25.26 30.41 19.13
CA PHE A 160 25.93 31.72 19.22
C PHE A 160 27.08 31.64 20.21
#